data_AF-A0A8T2ZSE7-F1
#
_entry.id   AF-A0A8T2ZSE7-F1
#
_cell.length_a   1.000
_cell.length_b   1.000
_cell.length_c   1.000
_cell.angle_alpha   90.00
_cell.angle_beta   90.00
_cell.angle_gamma   90.00
#
_symmetry.space_group_name_H-M   'P 1'
#
loop_
_entity.id
_entity.type
_entity.pdbx_description
1 polymer ?
#
loop_
_entity_poly.entity_id
_entity_poly.type
_entity_poly.pdbx_seq_one_letter_code
_entity_poly.pdbx_strand_id
1 'polypeptide(L)'
;SIPGWWIWFYYICPIAWTLRGVICSQLGDVETIIVGPGFEGTVKKYLEVTFGYGPNMIGASIAALVGFCLLFFTVFALSVKFLNFQKR
;
A
#
# COMPACT_ATOMS: atom_id res chain seq x y z
N SER A 1 15.77 -7.48 -4.21
CA SER A 1 15.52 -6.06 -3.86
C SER A 1 15.20 -5.29 -5.14
N ILE A 2 14.28 -4.33 -5.10
CA ILE A 2 13.88 -3.51 -6.25
C ILE A 2 15.00 -2.48 -6.53
N PRO A 3 15.45 -2.28 -7.78
CA PRO A 3 16.44 -1.24 -8.07
C PRO A 3 15.92 0.15 -7.66
N GLY A 4 16.80 1.01 -7.15
CA GLY A 4 16.41 2.32 -6.60
C GLY A 4 15.60 3.17 -7.58
N TRP A 5 15.91 3.10 -8.87
CA TRP A 5 15.20 3.83 -9.92
C TRP A 5 13.82 3.27 -10.34
N TRP A 6 13.36 2.18 -9.72
CA TRP A 6 12.07 1.53 -10.00
C TRP A 6 11.14 1.62 -8.79
N ILE A 7 11.69 1.99 -7.62
CA ILE A 7 10.96 1.94 -6.36
C ILE A 7 9.76 2.89 -6.34
N TRP A 8 9.83 4.00 -7.07
CA TRP A 8 8.71 4.94 -7.19
C TRP A 8 7.49 4.31 -7.89
N PHE A 9 7.69 3.35 -8.81
CA PHE A 9 6.57 2.65 -9.45
C PHE A 9 5.82 1.76 -8.44
N TYR A 10 6.51 1.21 -7.45
CA TYR A 10 5.86 0.51 -6.35
C TYR A 10 4.98 1.46 -5.53
N TYR A 11 5.48 2.68 -5.23
CA TYR A 11 4.74 3.66 -4.43
C TYR A 11 3.61 4.39 -5.17
N ILE A 12 3.61 4.47 -6.50
CA ILE A 12 2.49 5.06 -7.25
C ILE A 12 1.33 4.07 -7.47
N CYS A 13 1.55 2.77 -7.20
CA CYS A 13 0.55 1.74 -7.40
C CYS A 13 -0.37 1.61 -6.17
N PRO A 14 -1.69 1.88 -6.28
CA PRO A 14 -2.61 1.77 -5.14
C PRO A 14 -2.70 0.34 -4.60
N ILE A 15 -2.51 -0.69 -5.44
CA ILE A 15 -2.54 -2.10 -5.03
C ILE A 15 -1.44 -2.41 -4.00
N ALA A 16 -0.26 -1.79 -4.12
CA ALA A 16 0.82 -1.98 -3.16
C ALA A 16 0.44 -1.46 -1.76
N TRP A 17 -0.22 -0.31 -1.69
CA TRP A 17 -0.72 0.27 -0.43
C TRP A 17 -1.85 -0.57 0.17
N THR A 18 -2.76 -1.09 -0.66
CA THR A 18 -3.84 -2.01 -0.24
C THR A 18 -3.27 -3.30 0.34
N LEU A 19 -2.38 -3.98 -0.39
CA LEU A 19 -1.79 -5.25 0.07
C LEU A 19 -1.05 -5.05 1.39
N ARG A 20 -0.29 -3.97 1.51
CA ARG A 20 0.37 -3.61 2.77
C ARG A 20 -0.63 -3.35 3.89
N GLY A 21 -1.71 -2.61 3.61
CA GLY A 21 -2.77 -2.35 4.58
C GLY A 21 -3.43 -3.63 5.07
N VAL A 22 -3.77 -4.55 4.17
CA VAL A 22 -4.36 -5.86 4.51
C VAL A 22 -3.40 -6.69 5.34
N ILE A 23 -2.14 -6.85 4.89
CA ILE A 23 -1.14 -7.65 5.62
C ILE A 23 -0.90 -7.09 7.02
N CYS A 24 -0.67 -5.78 7.15
CA CYS A 24 -0.44 -5.17 8.47
C CYS A 24 -1.66 -5.29 9.38
N SER A 25 -2.88 -5.16 8.85
CA SER A 25 -4.10 -5.28 9.65
C SER A 25 -4.43 -6.70 10.09
N GLN A 26 -3.99 -7.71 9.33
CA GLN A 26 -4.29 -9.12 9.64
C GLN A 26 -3.17 -9.83 10.40
N LEU A 27 -1.93 -9.44 10.16
CA LEU A 27 -0.74 -10.15 10.62
C LEU A 27 0.21 -9.27 11.46
N GLY A 28 -0.08 -7.97 11.59
CA GLY A 28 0.80 -7.01 12.28
C GLY A 28 0.83 -7.15 13.81
N ASP A 29 -0.14 -7.84 14.40
CA ASP A 29 -0.28 -8.13 15.82
C ASP A 29 -0.22 -9.63 16.14
N VAL A 30 -0.01 -10.48 15.13
CA VAL A 30 0.03 -11.93 15.29
C VAL A 30 1.33 -12.35 15.96
N GLU A 31 1.22 -12.87 17.19
CA GLU A 31 2.34 -13.33 18.01
C GLU A 31 2.79 -14.78 17.75
N THR A 32 2.14 -15.47 16.81
CA THR A 32 2.47 -16.86 16.50
C THR A 32 3.91 -17.00 15.99
N ILE A 33 4.62 -17.99 16.53
CA ILE A 33 5.99 -18.29 16.15
C ILE A 33 5.97 -19.08 14.84
N ILE A 34 6.74 -18.61 13.88
CA ILE A 34 7.00 -19.32 12.63
C ILE A 34 8.47 -19.76 12.61
N VAL A 35 8.67 -21.01 12.20
CA VAL A 35 10.00 -21.59 12.03
C VAL A 35 10.18 -21.92 10.56
N GLY A 36 11.15 -21.27 9.93
CA GLY A 36 11.52 -21.47 8.54
C GLY A 36 13.03 -21.59 8.38
N PRO A 37 13.52 -21.97 7.19
CA PRO A 37 14.95 -22.03 6.94
C PRO A 37 15.60 -20.66 7.14
N GLY A 38 16.38 -20.50 8.22
CA GLY A 38 17.11 -19.28 8.55
C GLY A 38 16.31 -18.20 9.29
N PHE A 39 15.07 -18.47 9.72
CA PHE A 39 14.27 -17.53 10.51
C PHE A 39 13.46 -18.26 11.59
N GLU A 40 13.64 -17.84 12.84
CA GLU A 40 12.84 -18.26 13.97
C GLU A 40 12.34 -16.99 14.68
N GLY A 41 11.02 -16.84 14.74
CA GLY A 41 10.42 -15.69 15.39
C GLY A 41 8.96 -15.51 15.06
N THR A 42 8.38 -14.47 15.61
CA THR A 42 6.97 -14.13 15.43
C THR A 42 6.65 -13.69 14.00
N VAL A 43 5.42 -13.95 13.51
CA VAL A 43 4.93 -13.43 12.21
C VAL A 43 5.13 -11.93 12.07
N LYS A 44 4.77 -11.14 13.09
CA LYS A 44 5.07 -9.71 13.16
C LYS A 44 6.55 -9.40 12.89
N LYS A 45 7.46 -10.14 13.52
CA LYS A 45 8.91 -9.90 13.36
C LYS A 45 9.38 -10.21 11.94
N TYR A 46 8.81 -11.23 11.32
CA TYR A 46 9.06 -11.57 9.93
C TYR A 46 8.64 -10.43 8.99
N LEU A 47 7.46 -9.86 9.20
CA LEU A 47 6.96 -8.74 8.41
C LEU A 47 7.82 -7.48 8.55
N GLU A 48 8.30 -7.18 9.76
CA GLU A 48 9.23 -6.07 10.00
C GLU A 48 10.59 -6.29 9.29
N VAL A 49 11.18 -7.47 9.40
CA VAL A 49 12.54 -7.74 8.87
C VAL A 49 12.53 -7.91 7.35
N THR A 50 11.53 -8.59 6.79
CA THR A 50 11.46 -8.89 5.34
C THR A 50 10.82 -7.77 4.54
N PHE A 51 9.74 -7.16 5.05
CA PHE A 51 8.95 -6.17 4.31
C PHE A 51 9.05 -4.75 4.88
N GLY A 52 9.64 -4.56 6.06
CA GLY A 52 9.68 -3.27 6.74
C GLY A 52 8.31 -2.84 7.29
N TYR A 53 7.37 -3.78 7.45
CA TYR A 53 5.99 -3.50 7.82
C TYR A 53 5.85 -3.29 9.33
N GLY A 54 5.81 -2.03 9.77
CA GLY A 54 5.70 -1.64 11.17
C GLY A 54 4.32 -1.08 11.58
N PRO A 55 4.11 -0.80 12.89
CA PRO A 55 2.82 -0.40 13.45
C PRO A 55 2.23 0.88 12.85
N ASN A 56 3.06 1.83 12.41
CA ASN A 56 2.59 3.10 11.82
C ASN A 56 2.22 2.99 10.32
N MET A 57 2.34 1.80 9.71
CA MET A 57 2.14 1.66 8.27
C MET A 57 0.69 1.57 7.83
N ILE A 58 -0.22 1.15 8.73
CA ILE A 58 -1.66 1.06 8.44
C ILE A 58 -2.22 2.47 8.16
N GLY A 59 -1.91 3.43 9.03
CA GLY A 59 -2.33 4.83 8.86
C GLY A 59 -1.82 5.43 7.55
N ALA A 60 -0.55 5.19 7.20
CA ALA A 60 0.02 5.64 5.94
C ALA A 60 -0.66 4.99 4.73
N SER A 61 -1.02 3.69 4.81
CA SER A 61 -1.80 3.00 3.77
C SER A 61 -3.18 3.60 3.57
N ILE A 62 -3.90 3.88 4.66
CA ILE A 62 -5.22 4.52 4.59
C ILE A 62 -5.12 5.89 3.94
N ALA A 63 -4.19 6.73 4.38
CA ALA A 63 -4.00 8.08 3.84
C ALA A 63 -3.68 8.06 2.34
N ALA A 64 -2.77 7.17 1.91
CA ALA A 64 -2.43 7.03 0.49
C ALA A 64 -3.63 6.59 -0.36
N LEU A 65 -4.41 5.60 0.10
CA LEU A 65 -5.59 5.12 -0.62
C LEU A 65 -6.68 6.20 -0.74
N VAL A 66 -6.94 6.95 0.33
CA VAL A 66 -7.85 8.12 0.28
C VAL A 66 -7.33 9.15 -0.72
N GLY A 67 -6.01 9.42 -0.72
CA GLY A 67 -5.37 10.30 -1.70
C GLY A 67 -5.59 9.85 -3.15
N PHE A 68 -5.43 8.56 -3.44
CA PHE A 68 -5.72 8.00 -4.76
C PHE A 68 -7.19 8.12 -5.14
N CYS A 69 -8.12 7.85 -4.22
CA CYS A 69 -9.55 8.03 -4.48
C CYS A 69 -9.89 9.48 -4.85
N LEU A 70 -9.37 10.45 -4.09
CA LEU A 70 -9.56 11.87 -4.36
C LEU A 70 -8.94 12.29 -5.69
N LEU A 71 -7.74 11.78 -5.99
CA LEU A 71 -7.05 12.05 -7.25
C LEU A 71 -7.86 11.52 -8.44
N PHE A 72 -8.27 10.26 -8.43
CA PHE A 72 -9.05 9.68 -9.53
C PHE A 72 -10.42 10.33 -9.67
N PHE A 73 -11.07 10.65 -8.54
CA PHE A 73 -12.33 11.39 -8.56
C PHE A 73 -12.17 12.78 -9.19
N THR A 74 -11.11 13.51 -8.82
CA THR A 74 -10.83 14.84 -9.38
C THR A 74 -10.51 14.75 -10.87
N VAL A 75 -9.64 13.81 -11.28
CA VAL A 75 -9.32 13.58 -12.69
C VAL A 75 -10.59 13.23 -13.48
N PHE A 76 -11.45 12.38 -12.92
CA PHE A 76 -12.74 12.04 -13.54
C PHE A 76 -13.64 13.27 -13.67
N ALA A 77 -13.84 14.04 -12.60
CA ALA A 77 -14.68 15.23 -12.61
C ALA A 77 -14.17 16.30 -13.60
N LEU A 78 -12.86 16.54 -13.65
CA LEU A 78 -12.24 17.46 -14.61
C LEU A 78 -12.35 16.92 -16.04
N SER A 79 -12.14 15.63 -16.26
CA SER A 79 -12.34 14.99 -17.56
C SER A 79 -13.78 15.15 -18.04
N VAL A 80 -14.77 14.90 -17.18
CA VAL A 80 -16.18 15.13 -17.53
C VAL A 80 -16.45 16.60 -17.82
N LYS A 81 -15.85 17.54 -17.09
CA LYS A 81 -16.08 18.98 -17.33
C LYS A 81 -15.45 19.49 -18.62
N PHE A 82 -14.22 19.08 -18.93
CA PHE A 82 -13.43 19.62 -20.04
C PHE A 82 -13.48 18.77 -21.30
N LEU A 83 -13.59 17.45 -21.18
CA LEU A 83 -13.70 16.51 -22.30
C LEU A 83 -15.14 16.18 -22.64
N ASN A 84 -16.16 16.71 -21.93
CA ASN A 84 -17.53 16.68 -22.46
C ASN A 84 -17.59 17.53 -23.72
N PHE A 85 -17.39 16.84 -24.84
CA PHE A 85 -17.64 17.32 -26.19
C PHE A 85 -19.14 17.42 -26.51
N GLN A 86 -20.04 17.32 -25.53
CA GLN A 86 -21.42 17.78 -25.66
C GLN A 86 -21.44 19.32 -25.71
N LYS A 87 -20.86 19.87 -26.79
CA LYS A 87 -21.27 21.13 -27.38
C LYS A 87 -22.75 21.00 -27.71
N ARG A 88 -23.59 21.64 -26.91
CA ARG A 88 -24.82 22.25 -27.39
C ARG A 88 -24.71 23.74 -27.18
#